data_AF-V9LBB5-F1
#
_entry.id   AF-V9LBB5-F1
#
_cell.length_a   1.000
_cell.length_b   1.000
_cell.length_c   1.000
_cell.angle_alpha   90.00
_cell.angle_beta   90.00
_cell.angle_gamma   90.00
#
_symmetry.space_group_name_H-M   'P 1'
#
loop_
_entity.id
_entity.type
_entity.pdbx_description
1 polymer ?
#
loop_
_entity_poly.entity_id
_entity_poly.type
_entity_poly.pdbx_seq_one_letter_code
_entity_poly.pdbx_strand_id
1 'polypeptide(L)'
;SEKCEEAEMWKDMPYPGENTEAILKEFEGATLRYAALNLEAQTDGDNDKLTLSTDHNSKCFAVQSLGWVEMAEEDLAPGKSSVAVNNCIRQLSYHKANLHDTAGIWGEGKDMLLILENETLNLIDPLGQTLLHSQPIVSIRVWGVGRDSGRDFAYVARDKLTRVLKCHVFRSDTPAKSIATRLHEICSKIMIERRTARASMNGLLFDHSKLVDIPFQVEFPAPKSELVQRFQVLYLGNIPVTKPVGMEVINQALESSVRDTDREDWTPVTVNVASATITIISERA
;
A
#
# COMPACT_ATOMS: atom_id res chain seq x y z
N SER A 1 4.80 58.57 58.11
CA SER A 1 6.14 58.75 57.54
C SER A 1 6.93 57.51 57.89
N GLU A 2 7.14 56.63 56.91
CA GLU A 2 8.47 56.37 56.31
C GLU A 2 9.24 55.34 57.17
N LYS A 3 9.81 54.24 56.66
CA LYS A 3 10.06 53.77 55.30
C LYS A 3 10.46 52.29 55.43
N CYS A 4 10.05 51.45 54.47
CA CYS A 4 10.60 50.11 54.27
C CYS A 4 12.13 50.17 54.09
N GLU A 5 12.84 49.30 54.80
CA GLU A 5 14.21 48.88 54.44
C GLU A 5 14.23 47.35 54.32
N GLU A 6 13.79 46.87 53.16
CA GLU A 6 14.19 45.58 52.61
C GLU A 6 14.52 45.84 51.13
N ALA A 7 15.69 46.41 50.90
CA ALA A 7 16.29 46.50 49.59
C ALA A 7 17.68 45.89 49.71
N GLU A 8 17.93 44.88 48.88
CA GLU A 8 19.23 44.33 48.41
C GLU A 8 19.19 42.79 48.37
N MET A 9 18.33 42.19 47.53
CA MET A 9 18.47 40.76 47.24
C MET A 9 17.97 40.32 45.86
N TRP A 10 17.99 41.21 44.85
CA TRP A 10 17.55 40.87 43.48
C TRP A 10 18.35 41.61 42.39
N LYS A 11 19.66 41.82 42.57
CA LYS A 11 20.56 42.13 41.45
C LYS A 11 21.22 40.83 41.04
N ASP A 12 20.63 40.17 40.04
CA ASP A 12 21.30 39.35 39.01
C ASP A 12 20.25 38.48 38.27
N MET A 13 19.37 39.15 37.52
CA MET A 13 18.58 38.49 36.47
C MET A 13 18.99 39.10 35.13
N PRO A 14 19.61 38.33 34.22
CA PRO A 14 19.94 38.84 32.90
C PRO A 14 18.66 39.13 32.11
N TYR A 15 18.60 40.34 31.52
CA TYR A 15 17.55 40.75 30.60
C TYR A 15 17.54 39.84 29.36
N PRO A 16 16.37 39.32 28.91
CA PRO A 16 16.27 38.55 27.67
C PRO A 16 16.23 39.53 26.49
N GLY A 17 17.32 40.23 26.24
CA GLY A 17 17.42 41.24 25.17
C GLY A 17 18.48 40.93 24.11
N GLU A 18 19.42 40.03 24.37
CA GLU A 18 20.62 39.91 23.53
C GLU A 18 20.56 38.81 22.45
N ASN A 19 19.48 38.02 22.39
CA ASN A 19 19.38 36.92 21.43
C ASN A 19 18.30 37.10 20.36
N THR A 20 17.45 38.13 20.46
CA THR A 20 16.36 38.35 19.47
C THR A 20 16.91 38.81 18.13
N GLU A 21 17.97 39.63 18.09
CA GLU A 21 18.62 40.04 16.84
C GLU A 21 19.38 38.90 16.17
N ALA A 22 19.98 38.00 16.96
CA ALA A 22 20.67 36.82 16.44
C ALA A 22 19.67 35.83 15.83
N ILE A 23 18.52 35.60 16.50
CA ILE A 23 17.44 34.75 16.00
C ILE A 23 16.77 35.37 14.77
N LEU A 24 16.57 36.69 14.74
CA LEU A 24 16.04 37.40 13.57
C LEU A 24 17.00 37.31 12.38
N LYS A 25 18.30 37.49 12.59
CA LYS A 25 19.32 37.29 11.54
C LYS A 25 19.43 35.84 11.08
N GLU A 26 19.24 34.88 11.98
CA GLU A 26 19.22 33.46 11.63
C GLU A 26 17.97 33.10 10.83
N PHE A 27 16.81 33.68 11.17
CA PHE A 27 15.56 33.49 10.45
C PHE A 27 15.55 34.20 9.08
N GLU A 28 16.08 35.42 8.99
CA GLU A 28 16.30 36.11 7.72
C GLU A 28 17.31 35.36 6.86
N GLY A 29 18.39 34.87 7.45
CA GLY A 29 19.38 34.02 6.77
C GLY A 29 18.80 32.68 6.32
N ALA A 30 17.88 32.08 7.08
CA ALA A 30 17.16 30.88 6.67
C ALA A 30 16.21 31.19 5.50
N THR A 31 15.43 32.27 5.60
CA THR A 31 14.48 32.69 4.56
C THR A 31 15.20 33.05 3.26
N LEU A 32 16.33 33.76 3.33
CA LEU A 32 17.16 34.08 2.17
C LEU A 32 17.79 32.82 1.55
N ARG A 33 18.18 31.83 2.35
CA ARG A 33 18.66 30.52 1.84
C ARG A 33 17.55 29.74 1.15
N TYR A 34 16.32 29.76 1.69
CA TYR A 34 15.15 29.16 1.03
C TYR A 34 14.79 29.87 -0.28
N ALA A 35 14.84 31.21 -0.30
CA ALA A 35 14.61 31.99 -1.51
C ALA A 35 15.70 31.74 -2.58
N ALA A 36 16.96 31.59 -2.16
CA ALA A 36 18.08 31.29 -3.05
C ALA A 36 17.98 29.88 -3.66
N LEU A 37 17.62 28.86 -2.87
CA LEU A 37 17.38 27.49 -3.37
C LEU A 37 16.23 27.44 -4.38
N ASN A 38 15.20 28.28 -4.20
CA ASN A 38 14.08 28.37 -5.13
C ASN A 38 14.43 29.16 -6.42
N LEU A 39 15.50 29.97 -6.39
CA LEU A 39 16.02 30.72 -7.53
C LEU A 39 17.07 29.90 -8.31
N GLU A 40 17.89 29.11 -7.61
CA GLU A 40 18.84 28.15 -8.21
C GLU A 40 18.14 26.99 -8.91
N ALA A 41 16.88 26.68 -8.53
CA ALA A 41 16.01 25.77 -9.29
C ALA A 41 15.59 26.30 -10.68
N GLN A 42 15.94 27.54 -11.04
CA GLN A 42 15.62 28.15 -12.34
C GLN A 42 16.84 28.49 -13.22
N THR A 43 18.07 28.18 -12.80
CA THR A 43 19.27 28.47 -13.58
C THR A 43 20.20 27.25 -13.69
N ASP A 44 20.23 26.65 -14.88
CA ASP A 44 21.16 25.57 -15.28
C ASP A 44 22.64 25.91 -15.00
N GLY A 45 23.39 24.92 -14.50
CA GLY A 45 24.86 24.99 -14.46
C GLY A 45 25.57 23.99 -13.52
N ASP A 46 25.62 22.72 -13.94
CA ASP A 46 26.69 21.72 -13.74
C ASP A 46 27.64 21.85 -12.52
N ASN A 47 27.42 21.04 -11.46
CA ASN A 47 28.52 20.45 -10.66
C ASN A 47 28.05 19.30 -9.73
N ASP A 48 28.77 18.17 -9.80
CA ASP A 48 28.63 16.89 -9.10
C ASP A 48 28.14 16.90 -7.63
N LYS A 49 26.84 16.66 -7.42
CA LYS A 49 26.33 16.06 -6.18
C LYS A 49 25.04 15.27 -6.43
N LEU A 50 25.18 13.94 -6.47
CA LEU A 50 24.09 12.95 -6.51
C LEU A 50 22.90 13.38 -7.37
N THR A 51 23.08 13.25 -8.68
CA THR A 51 21.98 13.27 -9.64
C THR A 51 20.94 12.24 -9.21
N LEU A 52 19.88 12.72 -8.56
CA LEU A 52 18.58 12.08 -8.67
C LEU A 52 18.32 12.05 -10.17
N SER A 53 18.53 10.90 -10.80
CA SER A 53 18.31 10.73 -12.21
C SER A 53 16.92 11.27 -12.51
N THR A 54 16.85 12.42 -13.18
CA THR A 54 15.64 12.90 -13.85
C THR A 54 15.44 11.99 -15.06
N ASP A 55 15.28 10.71 -14.77
CA ASP A 55 14.67 9.77 -15.65
C ASP A 55 13.23 10.29 -15.76
N HIS A 56 12.77 10.56 -16.98
CA HIS A 56 11.40 11.04 -17.24
C HIS A 56 10.30 10.07 -16.73
N ASN A 57 10.69 8.99 -16.05
CA ASN A 57 9.89 7.95 -15.47
C ASN A 57 9.69 8.07 -13.94
N SER A 58 10.52 8.83 -13.21
CA SER A 58 10.44 8.90 -11.74
C SER A 58 9.77 10.21 -11.30
N LYS A 59 8.48 10.14 -10.96
CA LYS A 59 7.72 11.31 -10.49
C LYS A 59 7.90 11.46 -8.98
N CYS A 60 8.54 12.55 -8.58
CA CYS A 60 8.73 12.99 -7.19
C CYS A 60 7.64 14.01 -6.82
N PHE A 61 7.06 13.87 -5.62
CA PHE A 61 5.99 14.73 -5.12
C PHE A 61 6.33 15.25 -3.73
N ALA A 62 6.35 16.57 -3.55
CA ALA A 62 6.41 17.18 -2.23
C ALA A 62 5.07 16.98 -1.52
N VAL A 63 5.12 16.34 -0.34
CA VAL A 63 3.94 16.01 0.45
C VAL A 63 4.19 16.23 1.93
N GLN A 64 3.12 16.50 2.67
CA GLN A 64 3.09 16.53 4.12
C GLN A 64 2.30 15.34 4.65
N SER A 65 2.90 14.56 5.55
CA SER A 65 2.19 13.47 6.24
C SER A 65 1.07 14.04 7.11
N LEU A 66 -0.15 13.52 6.99
CA LEU A 66 -1.27 13.82 7.91
C LEU A 66 -1.47 12.68 8.92
N GLY A 67 -0.57 11.70 8.95
CA GLY A 67 -0.68 10.53 9.82
C GLY A 67 -1.40 9.35 9.17
N TRP A 68 -1.94 8.46 10.00
CA TRP A 68 -2.61 7.25 9.56
C TRP A 68 -3.77 6.85 10.48
N VAL A 69 -4.72 6.10 9.93
CA VAL A 69 -5.86 5.51 10.66
C VAL A 69 -5.86 4.00 10.46
N GLU A 70 -6.13 3.24 11.52
CA GLU A 70 -6.35 1.80 11.43
C GLU A 70 -7.66 1.50 10.68
N MET A 71 -7.61 0.51 9.79
CA MET A 71 -8.73 0.09 8.95
C MET A 71 -9.10 -1.36 9.24
N ALA A 72 -10.39 -1.65 9.24
CA ALA A 72 -10.86 -3.02 9.26
C ALA A 72 -10.84 -3.63 7.83
N GLU A 73 -10.74 -4.95 7.73
CA GLU A 73 -10.71 -5.63 6.42
C GLU A 73 -12.04 -5.47 5.67
N GLU A 74 -13.15 -5.45 6.41
CA GLU A 74 -14.51 -5.25 5.94
C GLU A 74 -14.75 -3.87 5.31
N ASP A 75 -14.01 -2.84 5.74
CA ASP A 75 -14.08 -1.49 5.16
C ASP A 75 -13.44 -1.44 3.78
N LEU A 76 -12.52 -2.37 3.49
CA LEU A 76 -11.86 -2.50 2.20
C LEU A 76 -12.64 -3.37 1.21
N ALA A 77 -13.83 -3.87 1.59
CA ALA A 77 -14.68 -4.63 0.69
C ALA A 77 -15.06 -3.80 -0.56
N PRO A 78 -15.28 -4.45 -1.72
CA PRO A 78 -15.72 -3.78 -2.94
C PRO A 78 -16.98 -2.93 -2.69
N GLY A 79 -16.97 -1.69 -3.17
CA GLY A 79 -18.06 -0.72 -2.96
C GLY A 79 -18.01 0.05 -1.64
N LYS A 80 -17.24 -0.38 -0.64
CA LYS A 80 -17.08 0.33 0.65
C LYS A 80 -15.78 1.12 0.76
N SER A 81 -14.70 0.59 0.17
CA SER A 81 -13.34 1.12 0.31
C SER A 81 -13.20 2.59 -0.06
N SER A 82 -13.89 3.07 -1.10
CA SER A 82 -13.82 4.47 -1.51
C SER A 82 -14.39 5.43 -0.46
N VAL A 83 -15.47 5.03 0.21
CA VAL A 83 -16.10 5.80 1.29
C VAL A 83 -15.19 5.79 2.51
N ALA A 84 -14.70 4.60 2.89
CA ALA A 84 -13.83 4.44 4.04
C ALA A 84 -12.54 5.26 3.92
N VAL A 85 -11.86 5.21 2.76
CA VAL A 85 -10.64 6.02 2.50
C VAL A 85 -10.93 7.52 2.53
N ASN A 86 -12.05 7.97 1.95
CA ASN A 86 -12.41 9.39 2.00
C ASN A 86 -12.76 9.85 3.44
N ASN A 87 -13.33 8.97 4.27
CA ASN A 87 -13.56 9.26 5.67
C ASN A 87 -12.23 9.43 6.42
N CYS A 88 -11.23 8.58 6.19
CA CYS A 88 -9.89 8.77 6.76
C CYS A 88 -9.24 10.08 6.34
N ILE A 89 -9.35 10.44 5.06
CA ILE A 89 -8.85 11.72 4.55
C ILE A 89 -9.53 12.88 5.29
N ARG A 90 -10.86 12.85 5.41
CA ARG A 90 -11.61 13.89 6.13
C ARG A 90 -11.20 13.95 7.60
N GLN A 91 -11.10 12.80 8.26
CA GLN A 91 -10.70 12.71 9.65
C GLN A 91 -9.34 13.38 9.87
N LEU A 92 -8.31 13.04 9.08
CA LEU A 92 -6.97 13.58 9.27
C LEU A 92 -6.77 14.99 8.68
N SER A 93 -7.53 15.37 7.64
CA SER A 93 -7.42 16.70 7.04
C SER A 93 -8.03 17.80 7.89
N TYR A 94 -9.11 17.51 8.64
CA TYR A 94 -9.83 18.49 9.45
C TYR A 94 -9.52 18.40 10.95
N HIS A 95 -8.99 17.28 11.43
CA HIS A 95 -8.62 17.12 12.83
C HIS A 95 -7.22 17.69 13.09
N LYS A 96 -7.13 19.01 13.23
CA LYS A 96 -5.90 19.72 13.61
C LYS A 96 -5.97 20.16 15.06
N ALA A 97 -5.85 19.21 16.01
CA ALA A 97 -5.45 19.47 17.40
C ALA A 97 -5.57 18.20 18.25
N ASN A 98 -4.49 17.87 18.95
CA ASN A 98 -4.36 16.85 19.99
C ASN A 98 -4.26 15.41 19.49
N LEU A 99 -3.03 14.89 19.40
CA LEU A 99 -2.59 13.77 20.23
C LEU A 99 -1.11 13.50 19.91
N HIS A 100 -0.26 13.77 20.89
CA HIS A 100 1.16 13.42 20.92
C HIS A 100 1.44 11.89 20.87
N ASP A 101 0.48 11.03 20.50
CA ASP A 101 0.49 9.63 20.96
C ASP A 101 0.29 8.54 19.89
N THR A 102 0.25 8.89 18.59
CA THR A 102 0.28 7.86 17.53
C THR A 102 1.23 8.23 16.39
N ALA A 103 2.32 8.93 16.72
CA ALA A 103 3.39 9.21 15.79
C ALA A 103 4.13 7.91 15.44
N GLY A 104 3.66 7.22 14.40
CA GLY A 104 4.53 6.34 13.63
C GLY A 104 5.76 7.10 13.12
N ILE A 105 6.75 6.38 12.62
CA ILE A 105 8.12 6.87 12.27
C ILE A 105 8.12 8.15 11.37
N TRP A 106 7.01 8.46 10.70
CA TRP A 106 6.83 9.59 9.77
C TRP A 106 5.62 10.46 10.11
N GLY A 107 5.45 10.76 11.41
CA GLY A 107 4.28 11.39 12.03
C GLY A 107 3.63 12.59 11.33
N GLU A 108 2.42 12.92 11.79
CA GLU A 108 1.61 14.04 11.30
C GLU A 108 2.40 15.37 11.25
N GLY A 109 2.22 16.13 10.17
CA GLY A 109 2.85 17.43 9.94
C GLY A 109 4.26 17.38 9.35
N LYS A 110 4.83 16.19 9.10
CA LYS A 110 6.19 16.07 8.53
C LYS A 110 6.18 16.25 7.01
N ASP A 111 6.97 17.20 6.52
CA ASP A 111 7.24 17.38 5.09
C ASP A 111 8.19 16.30 4.58
N MET A 112 7.87 15.73 3.43
CA MET A 112 8.53 14.58 2.84
C MET A 112 8.47 14.63 1.31
N LEU A 113 9.36 13.86 0.66
CA LEU A 113 9.26 13.55 -0.76
C LEU A 113 8.65 12.16 -0.93
N LEU A 114 7.58 12.08 -1.71
CA LEU A 114 6.98 10.82 -2.15
C LEU A 114 7.48 10.52 -3.57
N ILE A 115 8.20 9.42 -3.73
CA ILE A 115 8.76 8.98 -5.01
C ILE A 115 8.13 7.65 -5.42
N LEU A 116 7.64 7.60 -6.67
CA LEU A 116 7.07 6.39 -7.27
C LEU A 116 8.01 5.85 -8.34
N GLU A 117 8.81 4.86 -7.97
CA GLU A 117 9.87 4.29 -8.81
C GLU A 117 10.10 2.81 -8.47
N ASN A 118 10.55 2.02 -9.46
CA ASN A 118 10.92 0.61 -9.28
C ASN A 118 9.83 -0.23 -8.58
N GLU A 119 8.57 -0.01 -8.94
CA GLU A 119 7.40 -0.69 -8.34
C GLU A 119 7.24 -0.46 -6.81
N THR A 120 7.86 0.60 -6.30
CA THR A 120 7.83 1.00 -4.89
C THR A 120 7.36 2.45 -4.73
N LEU A 121 6.65 2.70 -3.63
CA LEU A 121 6.38 4.04 -3.12
C LEU A 121 7.38 4.29 -1.99
N ASN A 122 8.27 5.26 -2.20
CA ASN A 122 9.29 5.65 -1.25
C ASN A 122 8.96 7.01 -0.64
N LEU A 123 9.12 7.12 0.68
CA LEU A 123 9.08 8.37 1.40
C LEU A 123 10.52 8.74 1.75
N ILE A 124 10.93 9.97 1.46
CA ILE A 124 12.30 10.46 1.67
C ILE A 124 12.23 11.75 2.47
N ASP A 125 13.17 11.91 3.41
CA ASP A 125 13.36 13.16 4.14
C ASP A 125 13.97 14.21 3.19
N PRO A 126 13.31 15.34 2.91
CA PRO A 126 13.79 16.31 1.94
C PRO A 126 15.13 16.93 2.33
N LEU A 127 15.41 17.04 3.64
CA LEU A 127 16.65 17.65 4.14
C LEU A 127 17.80 16.65 4.14
N GLY A 128 17.61 15.51 4.83
CA GLY A 128 18.65 14.49 4.97
C GLY A 128 18.80 13.59 3.75
N GLN A 129 17.88 13.62 2.79
CA GLN A 129 17.79 12.68 1.66
C GLN A 129 17.80 11.21 2.12
N THR A 130 17.28 10.95 3.32
CA THR A 130 17.26 9.61 3.91
C THR A 130 15.98 8.88 3.53
N LEU A 131 16.10 7.59 3.20
CA LEU A 131 14.93 6.76 2.95
C LEU A 131 14.20 6.53 4.27
N LEU A 132 12.96 6.99 4.28
CA LEU A 132 12.09 6.93 5.43
C LEU A 132 11.27 5.64 5.40
N HIS A 133 10.47 5.51 4.36
CA HIS A 133 9.60 4.35 4.21
C HIS A 133 9.66 3.85 2.78
N SER A 134 9.56 2.52 2.61
CA SER A 134 9.43 1.90 1.30
C SER A 134 8.27 0.91 1.32
N GLN A 135 7.27 1.20 0.50
CA GLN A 135 6.04 0.43 0.37
C GLN A 135 5.97 -0.16 -1.04
N PRO A 136 6.10 -1.48 -1.22
CA PRO A 136 5.86 -2.13 -2.51
C PRO A 136 4.45 -1.79 -3.01
N ILE A 137 4.36 -1.32 -4.26
CA ILE A 137 3.08 -0.89 -4.86
C ILE A 137 2.10 -2.08 -4.95
N VAL A 138 2.63 -3.27 -5.21
CA VAL A 138 1.87 -4.53 -5.25
C VAL A 138 1.22 -4.92 -3.92
N SER A 139 1.67 -4.32 -2.81
CA SER A 139 1.13 -4.57 -1.47
C SER A 139 0.17 -3.46 -1.01
N ILE A 140 -0.05 -2.43 -1.82
CA ILE A 140 -1.08 -1.41 -1.57
C ILE A 140 -2.44 -2.01 -1.94
N ARG A 141 -3.38 -1.99 -0.98
CA ARG A 141 -4.72 -2.56 -1.11
C ARG A 141 -5.65 -1.64 -1.88
N VAL A 142 -5.62 -0.36 -1.56
CA VAL A 142 -6.45 0.68 -2.17
C VAL A 142 -5.74 2.02 -2.01
N TRP A 143 -6.01 2.96 -2.90
CA TRP A 143 -5.62 4.35 -2.76
C TRP A 143 -6.77 5.26 -3.16
N GLY A 144 -6.70 6.52 -2.76
CA GLY A 144 -7.75 7.50 -3.00
C GLY A 144 -7.23 8.93 -3.00
N VAL A 145 -8.03 9.82 -3.57
CA VAL A 145 -7.81 11.26 -3.55
C VAL A 145 -9.02 11.91 -2.88
N GLY A 146 -8.76 12.86 -1.98
CA GLY A 146 -9.79 13.58 -1.25
C GLY A 146 -10.65 14.42 -2.19
N ARG A 147 -11.97 14.28 -2.07
CA ARG A 147 -12.93 15.01 -2.90
C ARG A 147 -13.01 16.50 -2.58
N ASP A 148 -12.77 16.85 -1.31
CA ASP A 148 -13.02 18.20 -0.81
C ASP A 148 -11.90 19.17 -1.20
N SER A 149 -10.63 18.79 -0.97
CA SER A 149 -9.45 19.62 -1.27
C SER A 149 -8.80 19.31 -2.62
N GLY A 150 -8.97 18.09 -3.14
CA GLY A 150 -8.22 17.58 -4.31
C GLY A 150 -6.70 17.48 -4.10
N ARG A 151 -6.20 17.83 -2.91
CA ARG A 151 -4.78 17.88 -2.53
C ARG A 151 -4.38 16.73 -1.62
N ASP A 152 -5.35 16.10 -0.96
CA ASP A 152 -5.07 15.00 -0.06
C ASP A 152 -5.07 13.67 -0.83
N PHE A 153 -4.00 12.91 -0.68
CA PHE A 153 -3.80 11.57 -1.22
C PHE A 153 -3.77 10.57 -0.06
N ALA A 154 -4.34 9.39 -0.25
CA ALA A 154 -4.25 8.31 0.73
C ALA A 154 -3.97 6.97 0.08
N TYR A 155 -3.26 6.10 0.80
CA TYR A 155 -3.15 4.69 0.45
C TYR A 155 -3.33 3.80 1.68
N VAL A 156 -3.84 2.60 1.46
CA VAL A 156 -3.99 1.58 2.50
C VAL A 156 -3.05 0.43 2.22
N ALA A 157 -2.22 0.08 3.20
CA ALA A 157 -1.36 -1.08 3.16
C ALA A 157 -1.37 -1.81 4.51
N ARG A 158 -0.99 -3.08 4.48
CA ARG A 158 -0.84 -3.88 5.70
C ARG A 158 0.55 -3.67 6.27
N ASP A 159 0.62 -3.21 7.52
CA ASP A 159 1.86 -3.05 8.27
C ASP A 159 2.55 -4.41 8.45
N LYS A 160 3.87 -4.45 8.19
CA LYS A 160 4.63 -5.71 8.18
C LYS A 160 4.73 -6.35 9.56
N LEU A 161 4.84 -5.54 10.62
CA LEU A 161 5.08 -6.00 11.97
C LEU A 161 3.76 -6.30 12.68
N THR A 162 2.85 -5.34 12.67
CA THR A 162 1.59 -5.41 13.41
C THR A 162 0.47 -6.12 12.66
N ARG A 163 0.62 -6.33 11.34
CA ARG A 163 -0.41 -6.92 10.46
C ARG A 163 -1.71 -6.12 10.36
N VAL A 164 -1.75 -4.94 10.98
CA VAL A 164 -2.84 -3.97 10.93
C VAL A 164 -2.88 -3.30 9.55
N LEU A 165 -4.07 -3.05 9.03
CA LEU A 165 -4.24 -2.23 7.83
C LEU A 165 -4.21 -0.77 8.24
N LYS A 166 -3.33 0.01 7.62
CA LYS A 166 -3.16 1.43 7.90
C LYS A 166 -3.51 2.24 6.66
N CYS A 167 -4.44 3.18 6.80
CA CYS A 167 -4.72 4.21 5.81
C CYS A 167 -3.79 5.39 6.09
N HIS A 168 -2.75 5.55 5.28
CA HIS A 168 -1.80 6.66 5.36
C HIS A 168 -2.30 7.81 4.51
N VAL A 169 -2.36 9.02 5.08
CA VAL A 169 -2.88 10.21 4.40
C VAL A 169 -1.77 11.26 4.28
N PHE A 170 -1.70 11.88 3.11
CA PHE A 170 -0.71 12.89 2.76
C PHE A 170 -1.40 14.07 2.10
N ARG A 171 -0.96 15.27 2.44
CA ARG A 171 -1.32 16.49 1.72
C ARG A 171 -0.25 16.81 0.69
N SER A 172 -0.62 16.99 -0.56
CA SER A 172 0.29 17.25 -1.68
C SER A 172 0.26 18.72 -2.10
N ASP A 173 1.45 19.26 -2.42
CA ASP A 173 1.60 20.63 -2.95
C ASP A 173 1.06 20.74 -4.38
N THR A 174 1.08 19.63 -5.11
CA THR A 174 0.45 19.49 -6.42
C THR A 174 -0.88 18.73 -6.31
N PRO A 175 -1.77 18.78 -7.31
CA PRO A 175 -3.01 17.99 -7.28
C PRO A 175 -2.73 16.51 -7.01
N ALA A 176 -3.32 15.95 -5.96
CA ALA A 176 -3.10 14.56 -5.54
C ALA A 176 -3.53 13.52 -6.60
N LYS A 177 -4.37 13.93 -7.55
CA LYS A 177 -4.70 13.15 -8.74
C LYS A 177 -3.44 12.73 -9.52
N SER A 178 -2.40 13.55 -9.57
CA SER A 178 -1.15 13.22 -10.27
C SER A 178 -0.45 12.00 -9.66
N ILE A 179 -0.45 11.89 -8.32
CA ILE A 179 0.09 10.74 -7.59
C ILE A 179 -0.72 9.48 -7.91
N ALA A 180 -2.05 9.57 -7.81
CA ALA A 180 -2.95 8.46 -8.08
C ALA A 180 -2.85 7.94 -9.53
N THR A 181 -2.75 8.85 -10.51
CA THR A 181 -2.53 8.49 -11.91
C THR A 181 -1.20 7.76 -12.09
N ARG A 182 -0.13 8.23 -11.44
CA ARG A 182 1.17 7.57 -11.56
C ARG A 182 1.18 6.18 -10.93
N LEU A 183 0.55 6.01 -9.76
CA LEU A 183 0.35 4.68 -9.16
C LEU A 183 -0.42 3.75 -10.11
N HIS A 184 -1.46 4.26 -10.76
CA HIS A 184 -2.23 3.48 -11.74
C HIS A 184 -1.39 3.05 -12.95
N GLU A 185 -0.54 3.93 -13.49
CA GLU A 185 0.40 3.62 -14.57
C GLU A 185 1.36 2.48 -14.17
N ILE A 186 1.95 2.57 -12.97
CA ILE A 186 2.89 1.54 -12.48
C ILE A 186 2.16 0.22 -12.24
N CYS A 187 0.99 0.23 -11.59
CA CYS A 187 0.16 -0.96 -11.43
C CYS A 187 -0.21 -1.61 -12.76
N SER A 188 -0.55 -0.81 -13.78
CA SER A 188 -0.88 -1.31 -15.11
C SER A 188 0.33 -1.98 -15.77
N LYS A 189 1.51 -1.37 -15.65
CA LYS A 189 2.78 -1.95 -16.13
C LYS A 189 3.07 -3.29 -15.46
N ILE A 190 3.00 -3.35 -14.13
CA ILE A 190 3.18 -4.59 -13.35
C ILE A 190 2.21 -5.69 -13.81
N MET A 191 0.94 -5.33 -14.05
CA MET A 191 -0.08 -6.29 -14.49
C MET A 191 0.23 -6.86 -15.89
N ILE A 192 0.73 -6.03 -16.81
CA ILE A 192 1.13 -6.46 -18.16
C ILE A 192 2.34 -7.37 -18.09
N GLU A 193 3.40 -6.96 -17.37
CA GLU A 193 4.65 -7.72 -17.24
C GLU A 193 4.44 -9.08 -16.55
N ARG A 194 3.56 -9.14 -15.53
CA ARG A 194 3.18 -10.41 -14.92
C ARG A 194 2.39 -11.32 -15.86
N ARG A 195 1.60 -10.76 -16.79
CA ARG A 195 0.85 -11.52 -17.79
C ARG A 195 1.78 -12.08 -18.86
N THR A 196 2.72 -11.28 -19.36
CA THR A 196 3.69 -11.71 -20.38
C THR A 196 4.68 -12.74 -19.81
N ALA A 197 5.14 -12.57 -18.56
CA ALA A 197 5.98 -13.56 -17.89
C ALA A 197 5.26 -14.91 -17.73
N ARG A 198 3.97 -14.92 -17.36
CA ARG A 198 3.17 -16.15 -17.28
C ARG A 198 2.94 -16.80 -18.65
N ALA A 199 2.73 -16.01 -19.71
CA ALA A 199 2.61 -16.54 -21.07
C ALA A 199 3.94 -17.15 -21.58
N SER A 200 5.08 -16.55 -21.21
CA SER A 200 6.42 -17.06 -21.53
C SER A 200 6.73 -18.37 -20.79
N MET A 201 6.32 -18.49 -19.52
CA MET A 201 6.47 -19.70 -18.72
C MET A 201 5.61 -20.87 -19.21
N ASN A 202 4.43 -20.59 -19.78
CA ASN A 202 3.56 -21.63 -20.34
C ASN A 202 4.04 -22.18 -21.71
N GLY A 203 5.04 -21.56 -22.34
CA GLY A 203 5.63 -22.00 -23.61
C GLY A 203 6.78 -22.99 -23.48
N LEU A 204 7.31 -23.18 -22.26
CA LEU A 204 8.37 -24.14 -21.97
C LEU A 204 7.79 -25.26 -21.11
N LEU A 205 7.55 -26.40 -21.76
CA LEU A 205 7.22 -27.69 -21.17
C LEU A 205 8.12 -27.96 -19.95
N PHE A 206 7.57 -27.90 -18.73
CA PHE A 206 8.35 -28.12 -17.52
C PHE A 206 7.80 -29.26 -16.66
N ASP A 207 8.70 -30.23 -16.49
CA ASP A 207 8.75 -31.34 -15.57
C ASP A 207 8.41 -30.93 -14.13
N HIS A 208 7.46 -31.65 -13.53
CA HIS A 208 6.79 -31.31 -12.28
C HIS A 208 7.55 -31.72 -11.00
N SER A 209 8.83 -32.07 -11.09
CA SER A 209 9.49 -32.80 -9.99
C SER A 209 10.24 -31.95 -8.96
N LYS A 210 10.32 -30.62 -9.04
CA LYS A 210 10.98 -29.80 -8.00
C LYS A 210 10.44 -28.37 -7.89
N LEU A 211 9.39 -28.14 -7.09
CA LEU A 211 9.32 -26.90 -6.30
C LEU A 211 8.39 -27.07 -5.10
N VAL A 212 9.00 -27.08 -3.93
CA VAL A 212 8.35 -27.06 -2.62
C VAL A 212 8.22 -25.58 -2.21
N ASP A 213 6.97 -25.17 -1.99
CA ASP A 213 6.48 -24.20 -1.00
C ASP A 213 6.89 -22.70 -1.07
N ILE A 214 5.96 -21.83 -1.52
CA ILE A 214 5.78 -20.44 -1.06
C ILE A 214 4.29 -20.04 -1.22
N PRO A 215 3.54 -19.71 -0.15
CA PRO A 215 2.18 -19.19 -0.25
C PRO A 215 2.18 -17.66 -0.20
N PHE A 216 2.18 -17.00 -1.37
CA PHE A 216 1.79 -15.59 -1.47
C PHE A 216 0.91 -15.37 -2.71
N GLN A 217 -0.34 -15.81 -2.60
CA GLN A 217 -1.43 -15.34 -3.48
C GLN A 217 -2.18 -14.24 -2.74
N VAL A 218 -1.82 -12.98 -2.98
CA VAL A 218 -2.73 -11.85 -2.76
C VAL A 218 -3.19 -11.42 -4.15
N GLU A 219 -4.27 -12.04 -4.58
CA GLU A 219 -4.87 -11.79 -5.88
C GLU A 219 -5.70 -10.51 -5.78
N PHE A 220 -5.25 -9.48 -6.50
CA PHE A 220 -6.01 -8.24 -6.66
C PHE A 220 -7.37 -8.58 -7.30
N PRO A 221 -8.51 -8.06 -6.81
CA PRO A 221 -9.81 -8.38 -7.38
C PRO A 221 -9.97 -7.66 -8.71
N ALA A 222 -9.39 -8.24 -9.76
CA ALA A 222 -9.97 -8.11 -11.09
C ALA A 222 -11.35 -8.78 -11.05
N PRO A 223 -12.35 -8.27 -11.78
CA PRO A 223 -13.54 -9.05 -12.09
C PRO A 223 -13.05 -10.31 -12.81
N LYS A 224 -12.94 -11.42 -12.09
CA LYS A 224 -12.47 -12.67 -12.66
C LYS A 224 -13.58 -13.17 -13.57
N SER A 225 -13.43 -12.96 -14.87
CA SER A 225 -13.79 -14.03 -15.80
C SER A 225 -12.81 -15.16 -15.50
N GLU A 226 -13.10 -15.91 -14.45
CA GLU A 226 -12.36 -17.11 -14.13
C GLU A 226 -12.60 -18.07 -15.29
N LEU A 227 -11.54 -18.62 -15.88
CA LEU A 227 -11.68 -19.60 -16.97
C LEU A 227 -12.26 -20.88 -16.38
N VAL A 228 -13.59 -20.91 -16.28
CA VAL A 228 -14.34 -22.06 -15.80
C VAL A 228 -14.45 -23.04 -16.95
N GLN A 229 -13.77 -24.17 -16.84
CA GLN A 229 -13.96 -25.29 -17.74
C GLN A 229 -15.18 -26.09 -17.29
N ARG A 230 -16.12 -26.30 -18.20
CA ARG A 230 -17.36 -27.04 -17.94
C ARG A 230 -17.23 -28.45 -18.50
N PHE A 231 -17.41 -29.44 -17.64
CA PHE A 231 -17.39 -30.86 -18.00
C PHE A 231 -18.74 -31.49 -17.70
N GLN A 232 -19.24 -32.29 -18.64
CA GLN A 232 -20.35 -33.20 -18.37
C GLN A 232 -19.76 -34.55 -17.97
N VAL A 233 -20.04 -34.98 -16.75
CA VAL A 233 -19.50 -36.21 -16.17
C VAL A 233 -20.59 -36.97 -15.43
N LEU A 234 -20.29 -38.21 -15.08
CA LEU A 234 -21.15 -39.03 -14.23
C LEU A 234 -20.56 -39.00 -12.81
N TYR A 235 -21.40 -38.73 -11.81
CA TYR A 235 -21.04 -38.74 -10.40
C TYR A 235 -21.19 -40.15 -9.84
N LEU A 236 -20.06 -40.70 -9.36
CA LEU A 236 -19.97 -42.08 -8.84
C LEU A 236 -20.35 -42.19 -7.36
N GLY A 237 -20.23 -41.10 -6.59
CA GLY A 237 -20.45 -41.11 -5.14
C GLY A 237 -19.35 -40.42 -4.34
N ASN A 238 -19.35 -40.64 -3.03
CA ASN A 238 -18.32 -40.16 -2.11
C ASN A 238 -17.98 -41.26 -1.10
N ILE A 239 -16.70 -41.39 -0.77
CA ILE A 239 -16.18 -42.34 0.21
C ILE A 239 -15.29 -41.59 1.21
N PRO A 240 -15.45 -41.81 2.52
CA PRO A 240 -14.57 -41.22 3.52
C PRO A 240 -13.17 -41.83 3.41
N VAL A 241 -12.15 -40.97 3.43
CA VAL A 241 -10.74 -41.38 3.41
C VAL A 241 -10.05 -41.12 4.74
N THR A 242 -9.06 -41.94 5.08
CA THR A 242 -8.34 -41.85 6.36
C THR A 242 -7.29 -40.74 6.40
N LYS A 243 -6.82 -40.28 5.24
CA LYS A 243 -5.84 -39.19 5.09
C LYS A 243 -6.25 -38.25 3.96
N PRO A 244 -5.98 -36.93 4.09
CA PRO A 244 -6.36 -35.94 3.10
C PRO A 244 -5.43 -35.86 1.88
N VAL A 245 -4.29 -36.57 1.89
CA VAL A 245 -3.26 -36.54 0.84
C VAL A 245 -2.69 -37.94 0.58
N GLY A 246 -2.22 -38.18 -0.65
CA GLY A 246 -1.61 -39.45 -1.08
C GLY A 246 -2.29 -40.01 -2.33
N MET A 247 -1.52 -40.34 -3.36
CA MET A 247 -2.05 -40.89 -4.62
C MET A 247 -2.64 -42.29 -4.40
N GLU A 248 -2.04 -43.06 -3.51
CA GLU A 248 -2.50 -44.37 -3.07
C GLU A 248 -3.89 -44.30 -2.42
N VAL A 249 -4.15 -43.25 -1.63
CA VAL A 249 -5.45 -43.02 -0.97
C VAL A 249 -6.53 -42.71 -2.01
N ILE A 250 -6.19 -41.90 -3.02
CA ILE A 250 -7.10 -41.56 -4.12
C ILE A 250 -7.44 -42.79 -4.96
N ASN A 251 -6.42 -43.56 -5.37
CA ASN A 251 -6.62 -44.75 -6.19
C ASN A 251 -7.44 -45.81 -5.45
N GLN A 252 -7.17 -46.05 -4.17
CA GLN A 252 -7.94 -46.99 -3.35
C GLN A 252 -9.42 -46.57 -3.19
N ALA A 253 -9.68 -45.28 -2.98
CA ALA A 253 -11.04 -44.75 -2.90
C ALA A 253 -11.77 -44.87 -4.24
N LEU A 254 -11.09 -44.60 -5.36
CA LEU A 254 -11.64 -44.75 -6.71
C LEU A 254 -12.00 -46.22 -7.01
N GLU A 255 -11.08 -47.16 -6.80
CA GLU A 255 -11.29 -48.59 -7.04
C GLU A 255 -12.45 -49.14 -6.21
N SER A 256 -12.58 -48.69 -4.96
CA SER A 256 -13.69 -49.08 -4.09
C SER A 256 -15.02 -48.51 -4.60
N SER A 257 -15.04 -47.23 -5.02
CA SER A 257 -16.26 -46.57 -5.53
C SER A 257 -16.76 -47.19 -6.82
N VAL A 258 -15.86 -47.59 -7.71
CA VAL A 258 -16.20 -48.23 -8.99
C VAL A 258 -16.71 -49.66 -8.81
N ARG A 259 -16.25 -50.37 -7.77
CA ARG A 259 -16.70 -51.73 -7.48
C ARG A 259 -18.08 -51.75 -6.81
N ASP A 260 -18.38 -50.76 -5.99
CA ASP A 260 -19.58 -50.75 -5.15
C ASP A 260 -20.82 -50.14 -5.86
N THR A 261 -20.64 -49.48 -7.01
CA THR A 261 -21.72 -48.83 -7.76
C THR A 261 -21.73 -49.26 -9.22
N ASP A 262 -22.85 -49.81 -9.69
CA ASP A 262 -23.03 -50.12 -11.11
C ASP A 262 -23.09 -48.84 -11.95
N ARG A 263 -22.60 -48.92 -13.19
CA ARG A 263 -22.50 -47.76 -14.08
C ARG A 263 -23.85 -47.14 -14.42
N GLU A 264 -24.94 -47.90 -14.27
CA GLU A 264 -26.32 -47.47 -14.51
C GLU A 264 -26.83 -46.53 -13.40
N ASP A 265 -26.24 -46.57 -12.20
CA ASP A 265 -26.63 -45.75 -11.06
C ASP A 265 -25.88 -44.41 -10.99
N TRP A 266 -24.91 -44.19 -11.88
CA TRP A 266 -24.11 -42.96 -11.84
C TRP A 266 -24.92 -41.76 -12.34
N THR A 267 -24.94 -40.69 -11.55
CA THR A 267 -25.80 -39.54 -11.81
C THR A 267 -25.10 -38.56 -12.76
N PRO A 268 -25.71 -38.14 -13.90
CA PRO A 268 -25.13 -37.12 -14.76
C PRO A 268 -25.09 -35.77 -14.04
N VAL A 269 -23.91 -35.16 -14.01
CA VAL A 269 -23.68 -33.86 -13.40
C VAL A 269 -22.81 -32.99 -14.30
N THR A 270 -23.00 -31.69 -14.18
CA THR A 270 -22.03 -30.75 -14.74
C THR A 270 -21.04 -30.33 -13.66
N VAL A 271 -19.75 -30.49 -13.94
CA VAL A 271 -18.67 -29.99 -13.09
C VAL A 271 -18.01 -28.79 -13.73
N ASN A 272 -18.01 -27.68 -13.00
CA ASN A 272 -17.28 -26.46 -13.33
C ASN A 272 -15.96 -26.47 -12.56
N VAL A 273 -14.85 -26.52 -13.28
CA VAL A 273 -13.50 -26.52 -12.70
C VAL A 273 -12.85 -25.17 -12.96
N ALA A 274 -12.47 -24.51 -11.86
CA ALA A 274 -11.69 -23.28 -11.83
C ALA A 274 -10.35 -23.54 -11.09
N SER A 275 -9.46 -22.55 -11.07
CA SER A 275 -8.09 -22.73 -10.56
C SER A 275 -8.02 -23.19 -9.09
N ALA A 276 -9.04 -22.89 -8.27
CA ALA A 276 -9.08 -23.23 -6.85
C ALA A 276 -10.43 -23.79 -6.40
N THR A 277 -11.35 -24.03 -7.33
CA THR A 277 -12.76 -24.29 -7.02
C THR A 277 -13.33 -25.32 -7.98
N ILE A 278 -14.04 -26.30 -7.43
CA ILE A 278 -14.84 -27.25 -8.19
C ILE A 278 -16.29 -27.07 -7.75
N THR A 279 -17.16 -26.73 -8.70
CA THR A 279 -18.60 -26.56 -8.44
C THR A 279 -19.37 -27.62 -9.21
N ILE A 280 -20.15 -28.42 -8.50
CA ILE A 280 -21.01 -29.45 -9.08
C ILE A 280 -22.41 -28.87 -9.24
N ILE A 281 -22.93 -28.87 -10.46
CA ILE A 281 -24.30 -28.50 -10.79
C ILE A 281 -25.02 -29.78 -11.17
N SER A 282 -25.87 -30.28 -10.28
CA SER A 282 -26.77 -31.39 -10.60
C SER A 282 -27.88 -30.88 -11.53
N GLU A 283 -28.09 -31.54 -12.66
CA GLU A 283 -29.36 -31.41 -13.38
C GLU A 283 -30.40 -32.12 -12.52
N ARG A 284 -31.30 -31.36 -11.88
CA ARG A 284 -32.48 -31.97 -11.26
C ARG A 284 -33.38 -32.44 -12.39
N ALA A 285 -33.62 -33.75 -12.44
CA ALA A 285 -34.87 -34.27 -13.01
C ALA A 285 -36.04 -33.87 -12.10
#